data_AF-A0A844EPL1-F1
#
_entry.id   AF-A0A844EPL1-F1
#
_cell.length_a   1.000
_cell.length_b   1.000
_cell.length_c   1.000
_cell.angle_alpha   90.00
_cell.angle_beta   90.00
_cell.angle_gamma   90.00
#
_symmetry.space_group_name_H-M   'P 1'
#
loop_
_entity.id
_entity.type
_entity.pdbx_description
1 polymer ?
#
loop_
_entity_poly.entity_id
_entity_poly.type
_entity_poly.pdbx_seq_one_letter_code
_entity_poly.pdbx_strand_id
1 'polypeptide(L)'
;TWIWILAITNAVNLIDGLDGLATGVAIIALTTMGITAMFFLNVGNIFVAIMIFTLVAACIGFLPYNFFPARIYLGDTGALFIGFMMSVFSLFGLKNATFITLLIPVM
;
A
#
# COMPACT_ATOMS: atom_id res chain seq x y z
N THR A 1 1.04 0.80 -18.21
CA THR A 1 0.63 -0.16 -17.17
C THR A 1 1.83 -0.87 -16.56
N TRP A 2 2.65 -1.57 -17.35
CA TRP A 2 3.85 -2.27 -16.86
C TRP A 2 4.85 -1.37 -16.11
N ILE A 3 5.21 -0.22 -16.69
CA ILE A 3 6.12 0.75 -16.06
C ILE A 3 5.56 1.25 -14.73
N TRP A 4 4.25 1.44 -14.63
CA TRP A 4 3.59 1.92 -13.41
C TRP A 4 3.68 0.89 -12.29
N ILE A 5 3.37 -0.37 -12.60
CA ILE A 5 3.49 -1.48 -11.65
C ILE A 5 4.95 -1.61 -11.19
N LEU A 6 5.90 -1.63 -12.11
CA LEU A 6 7.32 -1.76 -11.79
C LEU A 6 7.83 -0.58 -10.95
N ALA A 7 7.42 0.65 -11.27
CA ALA A 7 7.85 1.85 -10.54
C ALA A 7 7.35 1.83 -9.09
N ILE A 8 6.05 1.60 -8.87
CA ILE A 8 5.48 1.57 -7.51
C ILE A 8 6.04 0.40 -6.70
N THR A 9 6.14 -0.78 -7.32
CA THR A 9 6.62 -1.97 -6.63
C THR A 9 8.05 -1.81 -6.13
N ASN A 10 8.94 -1.26 -6.96
CA ASN A 10 10.32 -1.01 -6.55
C ASN A 10 10.44 0.19 -5.59
N ALA A 11 9.60 1.22 -5.74
CA ALA A 11 9.61 2.36 -4.82
C ALA A 11 9.24 1.93 -3.39
N VAL A 12 8.23 1.06 -3.22
CA VAL A 12 7.87 0.49 -1.91
C VAL A 12 8.99 -0.39 -1.36
N ASN A 13 9.68 -1.17 -2.19
CA ASN A 13 10.82 -1.95 -1.74
C ASN A 13 11.99 -1.07 -1.27
N LEU A 14 12.22 0.06 -1.93
CA LEU A 14 13.32 0.96 -1.61
C LEU A 14 13.12 1.70 -0.26
N ILE A 15 11.87 1.90 0.18
CA ILE A 15 11.56 2.48 1.49
C ILE A 15 11.54 1.44 2.63
N ASP A 16 11.61 0.14 2.35
CA ASP A 16 11.68 -0.95 3.33
C ASP A 16 13.11 -1.12 3.90
N GLY A 17 13.72 -0.01 4.33
CA GLY A 17 15.06 0.02 4.93
C GLY A 17 15.09 0.24 6.44
N LEU A 18 13.93 0.51 7.06
CA LEU A 18 13.79 0.85 8.47
C LEU A 18 12.62 0.09 9.12
N ASP A 19 12.81 -0.32 10.37
CA ASP A 19 11.82 -1.06 11.16
C ASP A 19 10.47 -0.32 11.21
N GLY A 20 9.41 -0.97 10.71
CA GLY A 20 8.05 -0.45 10.76
C GLY A 20 7.73 0.66 9.74
N LEU A 21 8.72 1.18 9.00
CA LEU A 21 8.51 2.32 8.10
C LEU A 21 7.64 1.93 6.89
N ALA A 22 8.05 0.92 6.11
CA ALA A 22 7.31 0.51 4.92
C ALA A 22 5.89 0.06 5.26
N THR A 23 5.73 -0.75 6.33
CA THR A 23 4.42 -1.20 6.82
C THR A 23 3.55 -0.02 7.26
N GLY A 24 4.10 0.95 8.00
CA GLY A 24 3.37 2.12 8.46
C GLY A 24 2.91 3.02 7.31
N VAL A 25 3.81 3.30 6.36
CA VAL A 25 3.49 4.06 5.14
C VAL A 25 2.43 3.35 4.31
N ALA A 26 2.53 2.03 4.15
CA ALA A 26 1.54 1.24 3.43
C ALA A 26 0.15 1.34 4.05
N ILE A 27 0.04 1.31 5.39
CA ILE A 27 -1.25 1.48 6.09
C ILE A 27 -1.87 2.84 5.75
N ILE A 28 -1.09 3.93 5.82
CA ILE A 28 -1.59 5.29 5.52
C ILE A 28 -2.01 5.42 4.05
N ALA A 29 -1.19 4.90 3.13
CA ALA A 29 -1.46 4.94 1.70
C ALA A 29 -2.72 4.13 1.34
N LEU A 30 -2.79 2.88 1.80
CA LEU A 30 -3.91 1.98 1.51
C LEU A 30 -5.21 2.45 2.17
N THR A 31 -5.18 2.99 3.39
CA THR A 31 -6.40 3.56 4.01
C THR A 31 -6.96 4.73 3.20
N THR A 32 -6.09 5.64 2.76
CA THR A 32 -6.48 6.77 1.90
C THR A 32 -7.05 6.28 0.56
N MET A 33 -6.42 5.28 -0.06
CA MET A 33 -6.94 4.64 -1.27
C MET A 33 -8.29 3.97 -1.03
N GLY A 34 -8.46 3.25 0.08
CA GLY A 34 -9.69 2.54 0.43
C GLY A 34 -10.86 3.50 0.68
N ILE A 35 -10.61 4.62 1.36
CA ILE A 35 -11.62 5.68 1.52
C ILE A 35 -11.98 6.27 0.15
N THR A 36 -10.99 6.62 -0.67
CA THR A 36 -11.26 7.16 -2.02
C THR A 36 -12.02 6.15 -2.88
N ALA A 37 -11.70 4.87 -2.77
CA ALA A 37 -12.39 3.78 -3.45
C ALA A 37 -13.88 3.74 -3.09
N MET A 38 -14.24 3.91 -1.82
CA MET A 38 -15.64 3.92 -1.37
C MET A 38 -16.44 5.10 -1.93
N PHE A 39 -15.83 6.26 -2.14
CA PHE A 39 -16.52 7.46 -2.63
C PHE A 39 -16.59 7.56 -4.16
N PHE A 40 -15.55 7.10 -4.86
CA PHE A 40 -15.40 7.33 -6.31
C PHE A 40 -15.65 6.09 -7.18
N LEU A 41 -15.71 4.89 -6.59
CA LEU A 41 -16.03 3.68 -7.36
C LEU A 41 -17.54 3.41 -7.37
N ASN A 42 -18.03 3.00 -8.54
CA ASN A 42 -19.40 2.50 -8.69
C ASN A 42 -19.61 1.18 -7.90
N VAL A 43 -20.87 0.87 -7.58
CA VAL A 43 -21.28 -0.31 -6.78
C VAL A 43 -20.66 -1.63 -7.28
N GLY A 44 -20.46 -1.78 -8.60
CA GLY A 44 -19.83 -2.98 -9.18
C GLY A 44 -18.35 -3.19 -8.81
N ASN A 45 -17.65 -2.15 -8.34
CA ASN A 45 -16.23 -2.18 -8.00
C ASN A 45 -15.96 -2.13 -6.49
N ILE A 46 -16.98 -2.32 -5.66
CA ILE A 46 -16.84 -2.25 -4.19
C ILE A 46 -15.88 -3.32 -3.65
N PHE A 47 -15.71 -4.43 -4.38
CA PHE A 47 -14.74 -5.47 -4.06
C PHE A 47 -13.31 -4.93 -3.96
N VAL A 48 -12.95 -3.90 -4.73
CA VAL A 48 -11.62 -3.27 -4.68
C VAL A 48 -11.40 -2.60 -3.32
N ALA A 49 -12.41 -1.87 -2.82
CA ALA A 49 -12.33 -1.25 -1.49
C ALA A 49 -12.19 -2.30 -0.38
N ILE A 50 -12.96 -3.39 -0.46
CA ILE A 50 -12.89 -4.51 0.50
C ILE A 50 -11.48 -5.13 0.51
N MET A 51 -10.90 -5.37 -0.67
CA MET A 51 -9.55 -5.92 -0.81
C MET A 51 -8.48 -4.98 -0.24
N ILE A 52 -8.61 -3.67 -0.48
CA ILE A 52 -7.71 -2.66 0.10
C ILE A 52 -7.78 -2.68 1.63
N PHE A 53 -8.99 -2.67 2.22
CA PHE A 53 -9.13 -2.70 3.68
C PHE A 53 -8.68 -4.02 4.30
N THR A 54 -8.79 -5.12 3.58
CA THR A 54 -8.23 -6.42 4.01
C THR A 54 -6.70 -6.36 4.08
N LEU A 55 -6.06 -5.73 3.08
CA LEU A 55 -4.61 -5.53 3.10
C LEU A 55 -4.17 -4.58 4.22
N VAL A 56 -4.95 -3.52 4.49
CA VAL A 56 -4.74 -2.64 5.66
C VAL A 56 -4.81 -3.44 6.96
N ALA A 57 -5.83 -4.27 7.14
CA ALA A 57 -5.99 -5.09 8.34
C ALA A 57 -4.82 -6.07 8.53
N ALA A 58 -4.33 -6.67 7.44
CA ALA A 58 -3.14 -7.52 7.47
C ALA A 58 -1.87 -6.73 7.87
N CYS A 59 -1.68 -5.53 7.33
CA CYS A 59 -0.55 -4.66 7.69
C CYS A 59 -0.64 -4.20 9.16
N ILE A 60 -1.82 -3.86 9.66
CA ILE A 60 -2.04 -3.51 11.08
C ILE A 60 -1.74 -4.71 11.99
N GLY A 61 -2.17 -5.92 11.60
CA GLY A 61 -1.85 -7.14 12.34
C GLY A 61 -0.35 -7.47 12.35
N PHE A 62 0.36 -7.12 11.27
CA PHE A 62 1.80 -7.31 11.15
C PHE A 62 2.63 -6.24 11.89
N LEU A 63 2.13 -5.00 11.97
CA LEU A 63 2.87 -3.85 12.47
C LEU A 63 3.47 -4.05 13.89
N PRO A 64 2.79 -4.62 14.89
CA PRO A 64 3.39 -4.85 16.23
C PRO A 64 4.62 -5.77 16.22
N TYR A 65 4.74 -6.65 15.22
CA TYR A 65 5.90 -7.53 15.05
C TYR A 65 7.04 -6.86 14.27
N ASN A 66 6.70 -5.85 13.47
CA ASN A 66 7.63 -5.12 12.60
C ASN A 66 8.07 -3.76 13.18
N PHE A 67 7.37 -3.26 14.21
CA PHE A 67 7.68 -1.99 14.87
C PHE A 67 8.95 -2.10 15.73
N PHE A 68 9.71 -1.02 15.81
CA PHE A 68 11.01 -1.01 16.48
C PHE A 68 10.91 -1.39 17.98
N PRO A 69 11.74 -2.34 18.48
CA PRO A 69 12.70 -3.17 17.75
C PRO A 69 12.02 -4.36 17.02
N ALA A 70 12.22 -4.47 15.70
CA ALA A 70 11.51 -5.45 14.88
C ALA A 70 11.85 -6.90 15.27
N ARG A 71 10.80 -7.73 15.41
CA ARG A 71 10.92 -9.19 15.61
C ARG A 71 10.78 -9.96 14.30
N ILE A 72 10.00 -9.41 13.37
CA ILE A 72 9.76 -9.98 12.04
C ILE A 72 9.97 -8.86 11.01
N TYR A 73 10.91 -9.09 10.09
CA TYR A 73 11.19 -8.18 8.99
C TYR A 73 10.17 -8.38 7.86
N LEU A 74 9.78 -7.28 7.23
CA LEU A 74 8.88 -7.30 6.06
C LEU A 74 9.59 -7.97 4.88
N GLY A 75 10.82 -7.52 4.60
CA GLY A 75 11.71 -8.05 3.58
C GLY A 75 11.20 -7.79 2.16
N ASP A 76 12.03 -8.14 1.17
CA ASP A 76 11.71 -7.91 -0.25
C ASP A 76 10.36 -8.51 -0.64
N THR A 77 10.02 -9.69 -0.10
CA THR A 77 8.77 -10.37 -0.46
C THR A 77 7.55 -9.58 0.00
N GLY A 78 7.56 -9.06 1.23
CA GLY A 78 6.46 -8.27 1.77
C GLY A 78 6.34 -6.91 1.07
N ALA A 79 7.46 -6.21 0.91
CA ALA A 79 7.49 -4.88 0.30
C ALA A 79 7.06 -4.92 -1.18
N LEU A 80 7.58 -5.88 -1.96
CA LEU A 80 7.18 -6.06 -3.37
C LEU A 80 5.70 -6.44 -3.49
N PHE A 81 5.18 -7.30 -2.60
CA PHE A 81 3.76 -7.65 -2.61
C PHE A 81 2.86 -6.44 -2.34
N ILE A 82 3.16 -5.65 -1.31
CA ILE A 82 2.40 -4.43 -0.97
C ILE A 82 2.44 -3.44 -2.14
N GLY A 83 3.63 -3.18 -2.70
CA GLY A 83 3.80 -2.28 -3.84
C GLY A 83 3.05 -2.74 -5.10
N PHE A 84 3.07 -4.05 -5.38
CA PHE A 84 2.30 -4.62 -6.48
C PHE A 84 0.79 -4.42 -6.27
N MET A 85 0.27 -4.75 -5.09
CA MET A 85 -1.17 -4.60 -4.79
C MET A 85 -1.62 -3.14 -4.89
N MET A 86 -0.86 -2.19 -4.32
CA MET A 86 -1.14 -0.75 -4.48
C MET A 86 -1.20 -0.34 -5.95
N SER A 87 -0.25 -0.82 -6.76
CA SER A 87 -0.21 -0.51 -8.18
C SER A 87 -1.42 -1.08 -8.93
N VAL A 88 -1.88 -2.28 -8.60
CA VAL A 88 -3.08 -2.89 -9.21
C VAL A 88 -4.32 -2.10 -8.83
N PHE A 89 -4.50 -1.80 -7.53
CA PHE A 89 -5.64 -1.02 -7.06
C PHE A 89 -5.72 0.37 -7.70
N SER A 90 -4.57 1.02 -7.96
CA SER A 90 -4.53 2.31 -8.64
C SER A 90 -5.15 2.30 -10.05
N LEU A 91 -5.04 1.16 -10.75
CA LEU A 91 -5.46 1.03 -12.14
C LEU A 91 -6.99 0.92 -12.26
N PHE A 92 -7.70 0.63 -11.17
CA PHE A 92 -9.17 0.59 -11.10
C PHE A 92 -9.84 1.97 -11.05
N GLY A 93 -9.13 3.05 -11.43
CA GLY A 93 -9.65 4.42 -11.45
C GLY A 93 -9.19 5.29 -10.27
N LEU A 94 -8.24 4.81 -9.47
CA LEU A 94 -7.72 5.50 -8.28
C LEU A 94 -6.37 6.21 -8.52
N LYS A 95 -6.01 6.46 -9.78
CA LYS A 95 -4.69 6.97 -10.19
C LYS A 95 -4.27 8.27 -9.48
N ASN A 96 -5.19 9.20 -9.26
CA ASN A 96 -4.90 10.46 -8.57
C ASN A 96 -4.60 10.27 -7.07
N ALA A 97 -5.34 9.38 -6.41
CA ALA A 97 -5.11 9.07 -4.99
C ALA A 97 -3.78 8.35 -4.75
N THR A 98 -3.34 7.52 -5.70
CA THR A 98 -2.04 6.84 -5.64
C THR A 98 -0.84 7.75 -5.83
N PHE A 99 -0.99 8.79 -6.65
CA PHE A 99 0.10 9.76 -6.83
C PHE A 99 0.34 10.59 -5.56
N ILE A 100 -0.74 11.00 -4.89
CA ILE A 100 -0.67 11.74 -3.62
C ILE A 100 -0.07 10.87 -2.51
N THR A 101 -0.48 9.60 -2.41
CA THR A 101 -0.01 8.70 -1.35
C THR A 101 1.44 8.26 -1.48
N LEU A 102 2.01 8.22 -2.69
CA LEU A 102 3.44 7.97 -2.91
C LEU A 102 4.34 9.15 -2.56
N LEU A 103 3.83 10.38 -2.59
CA LEU A 103 4.61 11.58 -2.27
C LEU A 103 4.72 11.84 -0.76
N ILE A 104 3.69 11.44 0.01
CA ILE A 104 3.66 11.61 1.48
C ILE A 104 4.89 11.00 2.19
N PRO A 105 5.37 9.78 1.87
CA PRO A 105 6.54 9.20 2.53
C PRO A 105 7.90 9.74 2.06
N VAL A 106 7.94 10.51 0.97
CA VAL A 106 9.18 11.08 0.41
C VAL A 106 9.47 12.49 0.97
N MET A 107 8.49 13.13 1.60
CA MET A 107 8.61 14.43 2.28
C MET A 107 8.89 14.26 3.77
#